data_AF-A0A4Q0J2T2-F1
#
_entry.id   AF-A0A4Q0J2T2-F1
#
_cell.length_a   1.000
_cell.length_b   1.000
_cell.length_c   1.000
_cell.angle_alpha   90.00
_cell.angle_beta   90.00
_cell.angle_gamma   90.00
#
_symmetry.space_group_name_H-M   'P 1'
#
loop_
_entity.id
_entity.type
_entity.pdbx_description
1 polymer ?
#
loop_
_entity_poly.entity_id
_entity_poly.type
_entity_poly.pdbx_seq_one_letter_code
_entity_poly.pdbx_strand_id
1 'polypeptide(L)'
;MKSSTVFCALIAIVVGAQLILAHTNQPTVNAEVEENYLEDNRAWPGMFFTSESVVEEYEYDDAYCLLYDDADANMFNVEICVDLETYQAVIDAHKTGTELIGTLVLNDDYSYEGVDVFTYMPYPEFEMAAASAKL
;
A
#
# COMPACT_ATOMS: atom_id res chain seq x y z
N MET A 1 -44.44 32.49 22.83
CA MET A 1 -43.71 31.24 22.52
C MET A 1 -43.17 30.68 23.83
N LYS A 2 -43.48 29.42 24.15
CA LYS A 2 -43.34 28.85 25.51
C LYS A 2 -41.87 28.55 25.85
N SER A 3 -41.47 28.94 27.06
CA SER A 3 -40.11 28.81 27.62
C SER A 3 -39.49 27.41 27.50
N SER A 4 -40.30 26.34 27.44
CA SER A 4 -39.82 24.95 27.26
C SER A 4 -39.05 24.69 25.97
N THR A 5 -39.30 25.42 24.88
CA THR A 5 -38.63 25.17 23.59
C THR A 5 -37.18 25.67 23.60
N VAL A 6 -36.88 26.70 24.41
CA VAL A 6 -35.54 27.27 24.54
C VAL A 6 -34.64 26.38 25.40
N PHE A 7 -35.20 25.72 26.41
CA PHE A 7 -34.44 24.87 27.33
C PHE A 7 -33.95 23.57 26.66
N CYS A 8 -34.78 22.93 25.82
CA CYS A 8 -34.36 21.73 25.08
C CYS A 8 -33.30 22.02 24.01
N ALA A 9 -33.34 23.19 23.37
CA ALA A 9 -32.35 23.58 22.37
C ALA A 9 -30.94 23.75 22.96
N LEU A 10 -30.85 24.29 24.18
CA LEU A 10 -29.56 24.49 24.85
C LEU A 10 -28.92 23.17 25.30
N ILE A 11 -29.72 22.20 25.76
CA ILE A 11 -29.21 20.89 26.18
C ILE A 11 -28.66 20.10 24.98
N ALA A 12 -29.32 20.17 23.82
CA ALA A 12 -28.85 19.49 22.61
C ALA A 12 -27.48 20.02 22.12
N ILE A 13 -27.23 21.33 22.27
CA ILE A 13 -25.96 21.96 21.88
C ILE A 13 -24.82 21.53 22.82
N VAL A 14 -25.06 21.47 24.13
CA VAL A 14 -24.04 21.10 25.12
C VAL A 14 -23.66 19.61 25.01
N VAL A 15 -24.62 18.72 24.76
CA VAL A 15 -24.34 17.29 24.55
C VAL A 15 -23.64 17.04 23.21
N GLY A 16 -24.03 17.75 22.15
CA GLY A 16 -23.35 17.65 20.85
C GLY A 16 -21.89 18.10 20.89
N ALA A 17 -21.58 19.16 21.63
CA ALA A 17 -20.20 19.65 21.78
C ALA A 17 -19.28 18.67 22.54
N GLN A 18 -19.82 17.94 23.53
CA GLN A 18 -19.04 16.94 24.30
C GLN A 18 -18.74 15.68 23.49
N LEU A 19 -19.66 15.26 22.60
CA LEU A 19 -19.45 14.10 21.71
C LEU A 19 -18.43 14.39 20.60
N ILE A 20 -18.39 15.60 20.05
CA ILE A 20 -17.39 15.99 19.06
C ILE A 20 -15.99 16.06 19.70
N LEU A 21 -15.88 16.58 20.92
CA LEU A 21 -14.58 16.68 21.64
C LEU A 21 -14.03 15.31 22.06
N ALA A 22 -14.89 14.31 22.28
CA ALA A 22 -14.48 12.94 22.61
C ALA A 22 -13.96 12.18 21.38
N HIS A 23 -14.45 12.52 20.17
CA HIS A 23 -13.99 11.91 18.92
C HIS A 23 -12.69 12.51 18.38
N THR A 24 -12.40 13.78 18.69
CA THR A 24 -11.17 14.46 18.24
C THR A 24 -9.98 14.27 19.17
N ASN A 25 -10.20 13.82 20.41
CA ASN A 25 -9.15 13.58 21.41
C ASN A 25 -8.84 12.09 21.59
N GLN A 26 -9.06 11.24 20.60
CA GLN A 26 -8.38 9.96 20.61
C GLN A 26 -6.88 10.27 20.57
N PRO A 27 -6.09 9.90 21.59
CA PRO A 27 -4.66 9.90 21.42
C PRO A 27 -4.44 8.91 20.27
N THR A 28 -3.96 9.41 19.14
CA THR A 28 -3.24 8.58 18.20
C THR A 28 -2.09 8.02 19.02
N VAL A 29 -2.29 6.82 19.56
CA VAL A 29 -1.19 5.96 19.94
C VAL A 29 -0.55 5.61 18.60
N ASN A 30 0.24 6.55 18.07
CA ASN A 30 1.33 6.21 17.19
C ASN A 30 2.21 5.35 18.08
N ALA A 31 1.95 4.05 18.08
CA ALA A 31 3.00 3.12 18.40
C ALA A 31 4.11 3.51 17.43
N GLU A 32 5.15 4.16 17.95
CA GLU A 32 6.43 4.19 17.27
C GLU A 32 6.79 2.71 17.15
N VAL A 33 6.39 2.11 16.03
CA VAL A 33 6.94 0.84 15.61
C VAL A 33 8.39 1.21 15.37
N GLU A 34 9.25 0.84 16.30
CA GLU A 34 10.68 0.88 16.08
C GLU A 34 10.92 -0.15 14.96
N GLU A 35 10.86 0.34 13.72
CA GLU A 35 11.05 -0.41 12.48
C GLU A 35 12.53 -0.78 12.39
N ASN A 36 12.94 -1.73 13.23
CA ASN A 36 14.23 -2.41 13.12
C ASN A 36 14.14 -3.38 11.95
N TYR A 37 14.05 -2.84 10.74
CA TYR A 37 14.17 -3.61 9.53
C TYR A 37 15.60 -4.13 9.39
N LEU A 38 15.75 -5.35 8.86
CA LEU A 38 17.06 -5.86 8.50
C LEU A 38 17.67 -4.93 7.44
N GLU A 39 19.00 -4.83 7.37
CA GLU A 39 19.71 -3.98 6.40
C GLU A 39 19.33 -4.26 4.93
N ASP A 40 18.71 -5.42 4.65
CA ASP A 40 18.27 -5.87 3.34
C ASP A 40 16.77 -5.59 3.03
N ASN A 41 16.08 -4.76 3.81
CA ASN A 41 14.67 -4.39 3.58
C ASN A 41 14.51 -3.39 2.42
N ARG A 42 14.84 -3.83 1.21
CA ARG A 42 14.78 -3.06 -0.04
C ARG A 42 14.47 -3.98 -1.20
N ALA A 43 13.99 -3.43 -2.31
CA ALA A 43 13.93 -4.21 -3.55
C ALA A 43 15.34 -4.56 -4.05
N TRP A 44 15.47 -5.71 -4.71
CA TRP A 44 16.69 -6.09 -5.42
C TRP A 44 16.37 -6.76 -6.76
N PRO A 45 17.28 -6.68 -7.76
CA PRO A 45 17.04 -7.27 -9.07
C PRO A 45 16.90 -8.79 -8.98
N GLY A 46 15.88 -9.34 -9.63
CA GLY A 46 15.53 -10.75 -9.63
C GLY A 46 14.78 -11.22 -8.38
N MET A 47 14.33 -10.31 -7.50
CA MET A 47 13.47 -10.69 -6.38
C MET A 47 12.16 -11.30 -6.89
N PHE A 48 11.64 -12.26 -6.13
CA PHE A 48 10.27 -12.74 -6.32
C PHE A 48 9.29 -11.58 -6.13
N PHE A 49 8.23 -11.57 -6.91
CA PHE A 49 7.21 -10.54 -6.84
C PHE A 49 5.82 -11.16 -7.01
N THR A 50 4.93 -10.82 -6.10
CA THR A 50 3.49 -11.03 -6.26
C THR A 50 2.72 -9.73 -6.08
N SER A 51 1.71 -9.49 -6.92
CA SER A 51 0.79 -8.37 -6.73
C SER A 51 -0.02 -8.46 -5.44
N GLU A 52 -0.18 -9.64 -4.83
CA GLU A 52 -0.89 -9.79 -3.54
C GLU A 52 -0.12 -9.15 -2.37
N SER A 53 1.20 -9.06 -2.48
CA SER A 53 2.07 -8.39 -1.50
C SER A 53 2.14 -6.88 -1.69
N VAL A 54 1.47 -6.33 -2.70
CA VAL A 54 1.38 -4.87 -2.87
C VAL A 54 0.25 -4.34 -1.99
N VAL A 55 0.62 -3.49 -1.03
CA VAL A 55 -0.29 -2.86 -0.06
C VAL A 55 -0.95 -1.61 -0.63
N GLU A 56 -0.18 -0.81 -1.37
CA GLU A 56 -0.64 0.46 -1.94
C GLU A 56 0.17 0.82 -3.19
N GLU A 57 -0.50 1.36 -4.21
CA GLU A 57 0.12 1.95 -5.39
C GLU A 57 -0.07 3.47 -5.37
N TYR A 58 0.99 4.22 -5.60
CA TYR A 58 0.92 5.67 -5.63
C TYR A 58 1.97 6.28 -6.56
N GLU A 59 1.77 7.56 -6.90
CA GLU A 59 2.68 8.35 -7.71
C GLU A 59 3.35 9.41 -6.83
N TYR A 60 4.68 9.52 -6.92
CA TYR A 60 5.45 10.51 -6.18
C TYR A 60 6.63 11.01 -7.02
N ASP A 61 6.75 12.33 -7.18
CA ASP A 61 7.85 12.99 -7.91
C ASP A 61 8.14 12.39 -9.31
N ASP A 62 7.08 12.24 -10.13
CA ASP A 62 7.13 11.62 -11.46
C ASP A 62 7.59 10.14 -11.48
N ALA A 63 7.62 9.47 -10.31
CA ALA A 63 7.85 8.04 -10.18
C ALA A 63 6.55 7.27 -9.87
N TYR A 64 6.50 6.02 -10.32
CA TYR A 64 5.43 5.07 -10.00
C TYR A 64 5.92 4.15 -8.89
N CYS A 65 5.27 4.23 -7.72
CA CYS A 65 5.73 3.56 -6.51
C CYS A 65 4.72 2.49 -6.07
N LEU A 66 5.26 1.36 -5.62
CA LEU A 66 4.50 0.30 -4.95
C LEU A 66 4.99 0.21 -3.51
N LEU A 67 4.06 0.25 -2.55
CA LEU A 67 4.32 -0.14 -1.17
C LEU A 67 4.15 -1.65 -1.06
N TYR A 68 5.21 -2.36 -0.73
CA TYR A 68 5.30 -3.81 -0.76
C TYR A 68 5.55 -4.40 0.62
N ASP A 69 4.77 -5.43 0.96
CA ASP A 69 4.84 -6.18 2.22
C ASP A 69 4.77 -7.69 1.91
N ASP A 70 5.88 -8.38 2.17
CA ASP A 70 6.07 -9.80 1.99
C ASP A 70 6.81 -10.36 3.20
N ALA A 71 6.02 -10.89 4.13
CA ALA A 71 6.52 -11.50 5.36
C ALA A 71 7.42 -12.72 5.12
N ASP A 72 7.22 -13.44 4.00
CA ASP A 72 8.02 -14.62 3.66
C ASP A 72 9.41 -14.22 3.14
N ALA A 73 9.49 -13.09 2.43
CA ALA A 73 10.75 -12.47 2.02
C ALA A 73 11.37 -11.57 3.10
N ASN A 74 10.71 -11.42 4.26
CA ASN A 74 11.07 -10.48 5.31
C ASN A 74 11.21 -9.03 4.78
N MET A 75 10.27 -8.63 3.92
CA MET A 75 10.15 -7.30 3.36
C MET A 75 8.91 -6.64 3.93
N PHE A 76 9.05 -5.50 4.58
CA PHE A 76 7.94 -4.81 5.24
C PHE A 76 8.02 -3.32 4.90
N ASN A 77 6.91 -2.74 4.45
CA ASN A 77 6.84 -1.34 4.03
C ASN A 77 7.94 -0.94 3.04
N VAL A 78 8.27 -1.83 2.10
CA VAL A 78 9.30 -1.55 1.10
C VAL A 78 8.69 -0.73 -0.02
N GLU A 79 9.23 0.46 -0.24
CA GLU A 79 8.92 1.28 -1.41
C GLU A 79 9.70 0.77 -2.62
N ILE A 80 8.97 0.46 -3.70
CA ILE A 80 9.54 -0.05 -4.95
C ILE A 80 9.14 0.88 -6.08
N CYS A 81 10.12 1.57 -6.66
CA CYS A 81 9.91 2.32 -7.90
C CYS A 81 9.83 1.35 -9.07
N VAL A 82 8.80 1.48 -9.90
CA VAL A 82 8.58 0.63 -11.06
C VAL A 82 8.33 1.46 -12.32
N ASP A 83 8.43 0.84 -13.48
CA ASP A 83 7.98 1.47 -14.72
C ASP A 83 6.44 1.56 -14.81
N LEU A 84 5.97 2.41 -15.74
CA LEU A 84 4.54 2.62 -15.96
C LEU A 84 3.80 1.33 -16.35
N GLU A 85 4.45 0.45 -17.12
CA GLU A 85 3.83 -0.79 -17.60
C GLU A 85 3.55 -1.74 -16.44
N THR A 86 4.53 -1.89 -15.55
CA THR A 86 4.44 -2.68 -14.31
C THR A 86 3.40 -2.08 -13.37
N TYR A 87 3.43 -0.76 -13.16
CA TYR A 87 2.47 -0.07 -12.31
C TYR A 87 1.03 -0.28 -12.78
N GLN A 88 0.76 -0.11 -14.08
CA GLN A 88 -0.57 -0.36 -14.65
C GLN A 88 -0.96 -1.82 -14.55
N ALA A 89 -0.02 -2.75 -14.75
CA ALA A 89 -0.29 -4.17 -14.62
C ALA A 89 -0.73 -4.55 -13.19
N VAL A 90 -0.09 -3.99 -12.17
CA VAL A 90 -0.45 -4.21 -10.75
C VAL A 90 -1.84 -3.65 -10.45
N ILE A 91 -2.13 -2.43 -10.90
CA ILE A 91 -3.47 -1.83 -10.74
C ILE A 91 -4.55 -2.69 -11.40
N ASP A 92 -4.28 -3.20 -12.60
CA ASP A 92 -5.24 -4.04 -13.32
C ASP A 92 -5.39 -5.41 -12.66
N ALA A 93 -4.31 -5.97 -12.11
CA ALA A 93 -4.32 -7.19 -11.30
C ALA A 93 -5.24 -7.04 -10.08
N HIS A 94 -5.08 -5.96 -9.31
CA HIS A 94 -5.94 -5.63 -8.18
C HIS A 94 -7.41 -5.42 -8.58
N LYS A 95 -7.66 -4.70 -9.68
CA LYS A 95 -9.03 -4.46 -10.18
C LYS A 95 -9.72 -5.75 -10.63
N THR A 96 -8.98 -6.65 -11.26
CA THR A 96 -9.53 -7.89 -11.84
C THR A 96 -9.52 -9.06 -10.87
N GLY A 97 -8.80 -8.95 -9.74
CA GLY A 97 -8.53 -10.07 -8.84
C GLY A 97 -7.63 -11.14 -9.46
N THR A 98 -6.87 -10.77 -10.51
CA THR A 98 -5.85 -11.63 -11.10
C THR A 98 -4.56 -11.38 -10.37
N GLU A 99 -3.83 -12.43 -10.02
CA GLU A 99 -2.54 -12.30 -9.36
C GLU A 99 -1.42 -12.28 -10.41
N LEU A 100 -0.50 -11.33 -10.30
CA LEU A 100 0.78 -11.33 -11.02
C LEU A 100 1.81 -12.05 -10.18
N ILE A 101 2.49 -13.04 -10.76
CA ILE A 101 3.56 -13.79 -10.10
C ILE A 101 4.76 -13.83 -11.03
N GLY A 102 5.89 -13.31 -10.56
CA GLY A 102 7.07 -13.15 -11.40
C GLY A 102 8.29 -12.69 -10.63
N THR A 103 9.11 -11.92 -11.32
CA THR A 103 10.25 -11.21 -10.73
C THR A 103 10.23 -9.74 -11.08
N LEU A 104 10.88 -8.94 -10.25
CA LEU A 104 11.28 -7.59 -10.61
C LEU A 104 12.71 -7.60 -11.14
N VAL A 105 12.92 -7.06 -12.34
CA VAL A 105 14.26 -6.86 -12.92
C VAL A 105 14.60 -5.38 -12.93
N LEU A 106 15.87 -5.05 -12.75
CA LEU A 106 16.31 -3.66 -12.82
C LEU A 106 16.13 -3.14 -14.24
N ASN A 107 15.54 -1.96 -14.38
CA ASN A 107 15.37 -1.26 -15.64
C ASN A 107 16.36 -0.10 -15.72
N ASP A 108 17.54 -0.40 -16.27
CA ASP A 108 18.64 0.57 -16.40
C ASP A 108 18.27 1.80 -17.25
N ASP A 109 17.29 1.67 -18.17
CA ASP A 109 16.87 2.77 -19.05
C ASP A 109 16.06 3.84 -18.31
N TYR A 110 15.37 3.46 -17.23
CA TYR A 110 14.59 4.38 -16.39
C TYR A 110 15.24 4.66 -15.03
N SER A 111 16.23 3.87 -14.63
CA SER A 111 16.98 4.09 -13.39
C SER A 111 17.92 5.30 -13.51
N TYR A 112 18.10 6.03 -12.42
CA TYR A 112 18.98 7.20 -12.37
C TYR A 112 19.66 7.31 -11.00
N GLU A 113 20.54 8.31 -10.81
CA GLU A 113 21.39 8.41 -9.62
C GLU A 113 20.60 8.35 -8.31
N GLY A 114 20.68 7.19 -7.64
CA GLY A 114 20.05 6.93 -6.34
C GLY A 114 18.64 6.34 -6.40
N VAL A 115 18.08 6.09 -7.59
CA VAL A 115 16.74 5.52 -7.77
C VAL A 115 16.82 4.33 -8.73
N ASP A 116 16.59 3.14 -8.18
CA ASP A 116 16.45 1.90 -8.93
C ASP A 116 14.99 1.73 -9.36
N VAL A 117 14.75 1.67 -10.68
CA VAL A 117 13.42 1.45 -11.25
C VAL A 117 13.33 0.01 -11.74
N PHE A 118 12.26 -0.70 -11.37
CA PHE A 118 12.08 -2.10 -11.69
C PHE A 118 10.98 -2.36 -12.72
N THR A 119 11.16 -3.43 -13.50
CA THR A 119 10.17 -3.96 -14.44
C THR A 119 9.71 -5.33 -13.99
N TYR A 120 8.41 -5.57 -13.98
CA TYR A 120 7.84 -6.89 -13.78
C TYR A 120 8.12 -7.80 -14.98
N MET A 121 8.65 -8.98 -14.69
CA MET A 121 8.87 -10.05 -15.63
C MET A 121 8.10 -11.29 -15.17
N PRO A 122 7.10 -11.75 -15.94
CA PRO A 122 6.31 -12.91 -15.56
C PRO A 122 7.15 -14.17 -15.53
N TYR A 123 6.85 -15.07 -14.60
CA TYR A 123 7.38 -16.43 -14.63
C TYR A 123 6.42 -17.35 -15.39
N PRO A 124 6.80 -17.89 -16.57
CA PRO A 124 5.92 -18.74 -17.37
C PRO A 124 5.44 -20.00 -16.64
N GLU A 125 6.25 -20.50 -15.69
CA GLU A 125 5.95 -21.73 -14.95
C GLU A 125 4.90 -21.54 -13.84
N PHE A 126 4.80 -20.34 -13.24
CA PHE A 126 3.85 -20.07 -12.15
C PHE A 126 2.46 -19.65 -12.66
N GLU A 127 2.37 -19.01 -13.83
CA GLU A 127 1.07 -18.69 -14.47
C GLU A 127 0.25 -19.96 -14.75
N MET A 128 0.91 -21.04 -15.17
CA MET A 128 0.24 -22.33 -15.43
C MET A 128 -0.17 -23.07 -14.14
N ALA A 129 0.62 -22.92 -13.06
CA ALA A 129 0.34 -23.55 -11.77
C ALA A 129 -0.85 -22.87 -11.08
N ALA A 130 -0.88 -21.53 -11.06
CA ALA A 130 -1.98 -20.74 -10.50
C ALA A 130 -3.30 -20.97 -11.26
N ALA A 131 -3.24 -21.07 -12.59
CA ALA A 131 -4.42 -21.41 -13.41
C ALA A 131 -4.93 -22.84 -13.12
N SER A 132 -4.03 -23.78 -12.82
CA SER A 132 -4.39 -25.18 -12.53
C SER A 132 -4.94 -25.38 -11.12
N ALA A 133 -4.54 -24.56 -10.15
CA ALA A 133 -5.01 -24.65 -8.76
C ALA A 133 -6.43 -24.07 -8.55
N LYS A 134 -6.94 -23.28 -9.50
CA LYS A 134 -8.29 -22.67 -9.45
C LYS A 134 -9.39 -23.53 -10.11
N LEU A 135 -9.08 -24.77 -10.53
CA LEU A 135 -10.01 -25.77 -11.09
C LEU A 135 -10.40 -26.84 -10.05
#